data_AF-A0A952KDR6-F1
#
_entry.id   AF-A0A952KDR6-F1
#
_cell.length_a   1.000
_cell.length_b   1.000
_cell.length_c   1.000
_cell.angle_alpha   90.00
_cell.angle_beta   90.00
_cell.angle_gamma   90.00
#
_symmetry.space_group_name_H-M   'P 1'
#
loop_
_entity.id
_entity.type
_entity.pdbx_description
1 polymer ?
#
loop_
_entity_poly.entity_id
_entity_poly.type
_entity_poly.pdbx_seq_one_letter_code
_entity_poly.pdbx_strand_id
1 'polypeptide(L)'
;MLTRARQRGFNLIEVIVTVAVLALLLSVGVPSMAEWIRNTHVRNLAETIQNGLQKARTESLRRNKVVTFWMVTPATGIPDATCALSSVSGSWVIALDNPS
;
A
#
# COMPACT_ATOMS: atom_id res chain seq x y z
N MET A 1 -37.46 47.58 5.73
CA MET A 1 -37.91 46.43 6.54
C MET A 1 -36.96 45.27 6.28
N LEU A 2 -36.06 44.97 7.22
CA LEU A 2 -35.11 43.85 7.08
C LEU A 2 -35.78 42.59 7.62
N THR A 3 -36.23 41.72 6.73
CA THR A 3 -36.74 40.39 7.08
C THR A 3 -35.57 39.54 7.60
N ARG A 4 -35.54 39.29 8.91
CA ARG A 4 -34.64 38.29 9.50
C ARG A 4 -34.95 36.93 8.87
N ALA A 5 -34.00 36.36 8.13
CA ALA A 5 -34.03 34.97 7.77
C ALA A 5 -34.00 34.13 9.06
N ARG A 6 -35.09 33.43 9.37
CA ARG A 6 -35.18 32.57 10.55
C ARG A 6 -34.24 31.40 10.33
N GLN A 7 -33.16 31.33 11.09
CA GLN A 7 -32.27 30.16 11.10
C GLN A 7 -33.10 28.93 11.50
N ARG A 8 -33.26 27.98 10.58
CA ARG A 8 -33.88 26.68 10.85
C ARG A 8 -32.78 25.77 11.40
N GLY A 9 -32.87 25.43 12.68
CA GLY A 9 -32.01 24.42 13.30
C GLY A 9 -32.47 23.00 12.95
N PHE A 10 -31.64 22.01 13.27
CA PHE A 10 -31.94 20.59 13.12
C PHE A 10 -32.86 20.09 14.24
N ASN A 11 -33.79 19.20 13.92
CA ASN A 11 -34.61 18.50 14.91
C ASN A 11 -33.86 17.25 15.46
N LEU A 12 -34.14 16.86 16.71
CA LEU A 12 -33.64 15.63 17.31
C LEU A 12 -33.90 14.40 16.42
N ILE A 13 -35.10 14.30 15.83
CA ILE A 13 -35.44 13.18 14.93
C ILE A 13 -34.57 13.18 13.66
N GLU A 14 -34.22 14.35 13.13
CA GLU A 14 -33.39 14.48 11.94
C GLU A 14 -31.95 14.02 12.22
N VAL A 15 -31.42 14.38 13.39
CA VAL A 15 -30.10 13.90 13.84
C VAL A 15 -30.10 12.38 14.02
N ILE A 16 -31.13 11.81 14.65
CA ILE A 16 -31.22 10.35 14.85
C ILE A 16 -31.28 9.62 13.50
N VAL A 17 -32.12 10.10 12.58
CA VAL A 17 -32.26 9.47 11.26
C VAL A 17 -30.98 9.61 10.44
N THR A 18 -30.33 10.78 10.43
CA THR A 18 -29.07 10.98 9.70
C THR A 18 -27.95 10.09 10.25
N VAL A 19 -27.81 9.96 11.57
CA VAL A 19 -26.85 9.06 12.20
C VAL A 19 -27.18 7.60 11.90
N ALA A 20 -28.45 7.20 11.90
CA ALA A 20 -28.87 5.85 11.55
C ALA A 20 -28.50 5.50 10.10
N VAL A 21 -28.78 6.41 9.14
CA VAL A 21 -28.40 6.22 7.74
C VAL A 21 -26.88 6.18 7.59
N LEU A 22 -26.14 7.07 8.27
CA LEU A 22 -24.68 7.07 8.25
C LEU A 22 -24.12 5.74 8.77
N ALA A 23 -24.66 5.20 9.85
CA ALA A 23 -24.24 3.92 10.40
C ALA A 23 -24.47 2.76 9.41
N LEU A 24 -25.59 2.75 8.70
CA LEU A 24 -25.88 1.77 7.66
C LEU A 24 -24.92 1.89 6.46
N LEU A 25 -24.55 3.10 6.06
CA LEU A 25 -23.58 3.31 4.99
C LEU A 25 -22.19 2.85 5.40
N LEU A 26 -21.76 3.17 6.63
CA LEU A 26 -20.45 2.78 7.13
C LEU A 26 -20.32 1.26 7.32
N SER A 27 -21.40 0.58 7.74
CA SER A 27 -21.37 -0.87 7.94
C SER A 27 -21.08 -1.65 6.66
N VAL A 28 -21.48 -1.12 5.49
CA VAL A 28 -21.21 -1.72 4.18
C VAL A 28 -19.98 -1.11 3.51
N GLY A 29 -19.73 0.19 3.70
CA GLY A 29 -18.64 0.92 3.06
C GLY A 29 -17.25 0.67 3.65
N VAL A 30 -17.14 0.49 4.96
CA VAL A 30 -15.84 0.23 5.62
C VAL A 30 -15.23 -1.13 5.23
N PRO A 31 -15.95 -2.27 5.26
CA PRO A 31 -15.36 -3.55 4.90
C PRO A 31 -14.91 -3.62 3.42
N SER A 32 -15.62 -2.96 2.50
CA SER A 32 -15.23 -2.91 1.09
C SER A 32 -13.92 -2.14 0.88
N MET A 33 -13.69 -1.07 1.65
CA MET A 33 -12.42 -0.35 1.65
C MET A 33 -11.26 -1.23 2.14
N ALA A 34 -11.47 -2.03 3.19
CA ALA A 34 -10.45 -2.93 3.72
C ALA A 34 -10.04 -4.00 2.69
N GLU A 35 -11.02 -4.57 1.99
CA GLU A 35 -10.78 -5.50 0.87
C GLU A 35 -10.00 -4.83 -0.26
N TRP A 36 -10.38 -3.62 -0.65
CA TRP A 36 -9.68 -2.86 -1.67
C TRP A 36 -8.22 -2.58 -1.29
N ILE A 37 -7.94 -2.16 -0.05
CA ILE A 37 -6.58 -1.94 0.47
C ILE A 37 -5.75 -3.24 0.42
N ARG A 38 -6.33 -4.38 0.78
CA ARG A 38 -5.61 -5.67 0.69
C ARG A 38 -5.23 -5.99 -0.76
N ASN A 39 -6.16 -5.78 -1.69
CA ASN A 39 -5.93 -6.06 -3.10
C ASN A 39 -4.92 -5.10 -3.74
N THR A 40 -4.93 -3.82 -3.37
CA THR A 40 -3.91 -2.86 -3.83
C THR A 40 -2.54 -3.21 -3.28
N HIS A 41 -2.44 -3.62 -2.02
CA HIS A 41 -1.17 -4.08 -1.44
C HIS A 41 -0.56 -5.26 -2.21
N VAL A 42 -1.38 -6.27 -2.55
CA VAL A 42 -0.92 -7.42 -3.35
C VAL A 42 -0.48 -7.01 -4.76
N ARG A 43 -1.23 -6.14 -5.42
CA ARG A 43 -0.88 -5.62 -6.75
C ARG A 43 0.43 -4.83 -6.74
N ASN A 44 0.59 -3.93 -5.78
CA ASN A 44 1.81 -3.13 -5.62
C ASN A 44 3.03 -4.02 -5.37
N LEU A 45 2.91 -5.08 -4.57
CA LEU A 45 3.97 -6.05 -4.37
C LEU A 45 4.34 -6.78 -5.66
N ALA A 46 3.35 -7.23 -6.43
CA ALA A 46 3.58 -7.89 -7.70
C ALA A 46 4.30 -6.97 -8.71
N GLU A 47 3.85 -5.71 -8.82
CA GLU A 47 4.50 -4.70 -9.66
C GLU A 47 5.94 -4.42 -9.23
N THR A 48 6.18 -4.33 -7.92
CA THR A 48 7.51 -4.10 -7.34
C THR A 48 8.46 -5.25 -7.68
N ILE A 49 8.00 -6.50 -7.58
CA ILE A 49 8.78 -7.70 -7.95
C ILE A 49 9.02 -7.73 -9.46
N GLN A 50 8.01 -7.46 -10.27
CA GLN A 50 8.14 -7.44 -11.73
C GLN A 50 9.19 -6.42 -12.18
N ASN A 51 9.15 -5.21 -11.61
CA ASN A 51 10.15 -4.17 -11.86
C ASN A 51 11.56 -4.60 -11.43
N GLY A 52 11.69 -5.25 -10.26
CA GLY A 52 12.96 -5.79 -9.79
C GLY A 52 13.56 -6.86 -10.70
N LEU A 53 12.73 -7.79 -11.19
CA LEU A 53 13.15 -8.83 -12.15
C LEU A 53 13.53 -8.24 -13.51
N GLN A 54 12.78 -7.25 -14.01
CA GLN A 54 13.15 -6.54 -15.24
C GLN A 54 14.48 -5.80 -15.10
N LYS A 55 14.73 -5.18 -13.94
CA LYS A 55 16.02 -4.55 -13.63
C LYS A 55 17.15 -5.58 -13.56
N ALA A 56 16.94 -6.71 -12.89
CA ALA A 56 17.91 -7.81 -12.82
C ALA A 56 18.27 -8.33 -14.22
N ARG A 57 17.26 -8.54 -15.08
CA ARG A 57 17.44 -8.96 -16.48
C ARG A 57 18.21 -7.92 -17.29
N THR A 58 17.92 -6.64 -17.09
CA THR A 58 18.61 -5.56 -17.80
C THR A 58 20.07 -5.49 -17.37
N GLU A 59 20.36 -5.63 -16.07
CA GLU A 59 21.73 -5.64 -15.55
C GLU A 59 22.52 -6.89 -15.97
N SER A 60 21.89 -8.07 -16.03
CA SER A 60 22.56 -9.29 -16.50
C SER A 60 22.95 -9.18 -17.96
N LEU A 61 22.09 -8.62 -18.81
CA LEU A 61 22.40 -8.33 -20.21
C LEU A 61 23.48 -7.26 -20.35
N ARG A 62 23.40 -6.16 -19.59
CA ARG A 62 24.40 -5.07 -19.63
C ARG A 62 25.79 -5.53 -19.20
N ARG A 63 25.88 -6.41 -18.20
CA ARG A 63 27.15 -6.86 -17.63
C ARG A 63 27.65 -8.17 -18.23
N ASN A 64 26.84 -8.85 -19.04
CA ASN A 64 27.06 -10.22 -19.52
C ASN A 64 27.44 -11.18 -18.37
N LYS A 65 26.75 -11.04 -17.24
CA LYS A 65 26.98 -11.83 -16.02
C LYS A 65 25.65 -12.30 -15.45
N VAL A 66 25.69 -13.43 -14.75
CA VAL A 66 24.53 -13.91 -13.98
C VAL A 66 24.26 -12.89 -12.87
N VAL A 67 23.02 -12.42 -12.79
CA VAL A 67 22.52 -11.55 -11.72
C VAL A 67 21.42 -12.31 -11.01
N THR A 68 21.46 -12.29 -9.69
CA THR A 68 20.48 -12.94 -8.82
C THR A 68 19.57 -11.90 -8.17
N PHE A 69 18.30 -12.28 -7.95
CA PHE A 69 17.29 -11.44 -7.32
C PHE A 69 16.95 -12.04 -5.95
N TRP A 70 16.97 -11.20 -4.92
CA TRP A 70 16.71 -11.62 -3.54
C TRP A 70 15.69 -10.69 -2.89
N MET A 71 14.77 -11.29 -2.14
CA MET A 71 13.89 -10.56 -1.23
C MET A 71 14.58 -10.41 0.11
N VAL A 72 14.58 -9.18 0.63
CA VAL A 72 15.32 -8.82 1.84
C VAL A 72 14.43 -8.05 2.79
N THR A 73 14.79 -8.08 4.06
CA THR A 73 14.20 -7.17 5.05
C THR A 73 14.66 -5.75 4.72
N PRO A 74 13.78 -4.73 4.75
CA PRO A 74 14.20 -3.36 4.57
C PRO A 74 15.26 -3.01 5.62
N ALA A 75 16.42 -2.56 5.18
CA ALA A 75 17.48 -2.12 6.07
C ALA A 75 17.00 -0.91 6.88
N THR A 76 17.07 -1.00 8.20
CA THR A 76 16.81 0.14 9.09
C THR A 76 18.13 0.90 9.27
N GLY A 77 18.41 1.87 8.40
CA GLY A 77 19.59 2.74 8.54
C GLY A 77 20.46 2.81 7.27
N ILE A 78 21.78 2.84 7.47
CA ILE A 78 22.78 2.92 6.40
C ILE A 78 22.68 1.63 5.57
N PRO A 79 22.60 1.69 4.23
CA PRO A 79 22.64 0.51 3.39
C PRO A 79 24.01 -0.16 3.52
N ASP A 80 24.10 -1.14 4.43
CA ASP A 80 25.22 -2.05 4.58
C ASP A 80 24.95 -3.36 3.82
N ALA A 81 25.96 -4.21 3.71
CA ALA A 81 25.85 -5.48 2.98
C ALA A 81 25.00 -6.54 3.69
N THR A 82 24.41 -6.24 4.85
CA THR A 82 23.64 -7.21 5.66
C THR A 82 22.21 -7.32 5.16
N CYS A 83 22.06 -7.91 3.98
CA CYS A 83 20.77 -8.21 3.36
C CYS A 83 20.15 -9.47 3.99
N ALA A 84 19.50 -9.32 5.15
CA ALA A 84 18.76 -10.43 5.75
C ALA A 84 17.60 -10.86 4.84
N LEU A 85 17.65 -12.11 4.35
CA LEU A 85 16.62 -12.68 3.49
C LEU A 85 15.25 -12.66 4.18
N SER A 86 14.22 -12.29 3.43
CA SER A 86 12.85 -12.24 3.94
C SER A 86 11.88 -12.70 2.86
N SER A 87 10.92 -13.54 3.25
CA SER A 87 9.83 -14.00 2.38
C SER A 87 8.56 -13.15 2.52
N VAL A 88 8.58 -12.12 3.37
CA VAL A 88 7.37 -11.39 3.80
C VAL A 88 7.44 -9.90 3.47
N SER A 89 8.63 -9.34 3.30
CA SER A 89 8.82 -7.93 2.96
C SER A 89 8.83 -7.72 1.45
N GLY A 90 8.26 -6.60 1.00
CA GLY A 90 8.30 -6.16 -0.40
C GLY A 90 9.61 -5.52 -0.84
N SER A 91 10.65 -5.57 -0.01
CA SER A 91 11.96 -5.01 -0.32
C SER A 91 12.84 -6.05 -1.02
N TRP A 92 13.59 -5.62 -2.03
CA TRP A 92 14.38 -6.52 -2.86
C TRP A 92 15.70 -5.88 -3.28
N VAL A 93 16.68 -6.74 -3.55
CA VAL A 93 17.99 -6.36 -4.08
C VAL A 93 18.36 -7.24 -5.26
N ILE A 94 19.20 -6.70 -6.14
CA ILE A 94 19.86 -7.46 -7.20
C ILE A 94 21.34 -7.53 -6.90
N ALA A 95 21.92 -8.73 -7.02
CA ALA A 95 23.31 -8.97 -6.67
C ALA A 95 24.00 -9.83 -7.73
N LEU A 96 25.29 -9.59 -7.95
CA LEU A 96 26.12 -10.40 -8.85
C LEU A 96 26.56 -11.70 -8.16
N ASP A 97 26.86 -11.61 -6.87
CA ASP A 97 27.22 -12.72 -5.99
C ASP A 97 26.18 -12.85 -4.86
N ASN A 98 26.20 -13.97 -4.14
CA ASN A 98 25.28 -14.22 -3.02
C ASN A 98 25.34 -13.07 -1.99
N PRO A 99 24.22 -12.45 -1.58
CA PRO A 99 24.20 -11.34 -0.63
C PRO A 99 24.43 -11.74 0.85
N SER A 100 25.25 -12.76 1.11
CA SER A 100 25.61 -13.25 2.45
C SER A 100 26.97 -12.74 2.92
#